data_AF-A0A7W0XCK5-F1
#
_entry.id   AF-A0A7W0XCK5-F1
#
_cell.length_a   1.000
_cell.length_b   1.000
_cell.length_c   1.000
_cell.angle_alpha   90.00
_cell.angle_beta   90.00
_cell.angle_gamma   90.00
#
_symmetry.space_group_name_H-M   'P 1'
#
loop_
_entity.id
_entity.type
_entity.pdbx_description
1 polymer ?
#
loop_
_entity_poly.entity_id
_entity_poly.type
_entity_poly.pdbx_seq_one_letter_code
_entity_poly.pdbx_strand_id
1 'polypeptide(L)'
;MYCPTCGNEITVELKYCNRCGANLALPPSSLPAPVTAPVSLTAPTVVIGLTITGGLGIIFGGATELAEMHVHPAAITWMVLFSMATLFGCSAMLIRFWSKMVGVQRQPLAPQQNIRPAFERSAPQQLPPRFEPVPSVTEHTTRTFSPAYREPSERGQG
;
A
#
# COMPACT_ATOMS: atom_id res chain seq x y z
N MET A 1 8.32 -22.47 19.40
CA MET A 1 7.92 -21.55 18.30
C MET A 1 8.75 -20.28 18.42
N TYR A 2 8.80 -19.37 17.45
CA TYR A 2 9.58 -18.12 17.55
C TYR A 2 8.68 -16.88 17.46
N CYS A 3 9.01 -15.82 18.19
CA CYS A 3 8.26 -14.56 18.16
C CYS A 3 8.48 -13.83 16.82
N PRO A 4 7.42 -13.36 16.13
CA PRO A 4 7.56 -12.67 14.84
C PRO A 4 8.22 -11.29 14.96
N THR A 5 8.24 -10.68 16.15
CA THR A 5 8.79 -9.34 16.37
C THR A 5 10.28 -9.35 16.74
N CYS A 6 10.75 -10.36 17.47
CA CYS A 6 12.12 -10.38 17.99
C CYS A 6 12.89 -11.68 17.74
N GLY A 7 12.26 -12.69 17.13
CA GLY A 7 12.90 -13.97 16.83
C GLY A 7 13.25 -14.83 18.05
N ASN A 8 12.86 -14.44 19.26
CA ASN A 8 13.12 -15.24 20.46
C ASN A 8 12.25 -16.49 20.47
N GLU A 9 12.78 -17.60 21.01
CA GLU A 9 11.96 -18.78 21.24
C GLU A 9 10.84 -18.46 22.24
N ILE A 10 9.65 -18.95 21.91
CA ILE A 10 8.42 -18.83 22.69
C ILE A 10 7.86 -20.24 22.91
N THR A 11 7.47 -20.51 24.14
CA THR A 11 6.68 -21.69 24.48
C THR A 11 5.21 -21.41 24.14
N VAL A 12 4.48 -22.46 23.76
CA VAL A 12 3.22 -22.36 23.02
C VAL A 12 2.05 -21.74 23.82
N GLU A 13 2.22 -21.52 25.13
CA GLU A 13 1.16 -21.03 26.02
C GLU A 13 1.24 -19.54 26.40
N LEU A 14 2.21 -18.77 25.91
CA LEU A 14 2.31 -17.35 26.29
C LEU A 14 1.50 -16.42 25.38
N LYS A 15 0.69 -15.56 26.01
CA LYS A 15 -0.05 -14.47 25.34
C LYS A 15 0.86 -13.34 24.85
N TYR A 16 2.07 -13.22 25.40
CA TYR A 16 3.03 -12.16 25.09
C TYR A 16 4.46 -12.70 25.06
N CYS A 17 5.34 -12.07 24.27
CA CYS A 17 6.76 -12.41 24.26
C CYS A 17 7.48 -11.82 25.48
N ASN A 18 8.18 -12.65 26.25
CA ASN A 18 8.93 -12.23 27.45
C ASN A 18 10.10 -11.27 27.16
N ARG A 19 10.53 -11.15 25.90
CA ARG A 19 11.72 -10.35 25.53
C ARG A 19 11.39 -9.00 24.92
N CYS A 20 10.33 -8.93 24.10
CA CYS A 20 9.93 -7.69 23.41
C CYS A 20 8.51 -7.22 23.75
N GLY A 21 7.76 -7.96 24.56
CA GLY A 21 6.39 -7.63 24.93
C GLY A 21 5.36 -7.80 23.82
N ALA A 22 5.74 -8.31 22.64
CA ALA A 22 4.83 -8.48 21.51
C ALA A 22 3.68 -9.43 21.87
N ASN A 23 2.45 -9.03 21.56
CA ASN A 23 1.25 -9.83 21.80
C ASN A 23 1.18 -10.98 20.78
N LEU A 24 1.22 -12.22 21.27
CA LEU A 24 1.19 -13.46 20.50
C LEU A 24 -0.22 -14.05 20.43
N ALA A 25 -1.18 -13.50 21.18
CA ALA A 25 -2.57 -13.92 21.18
C ALA A 25 -3.34 -13.46 19.93
N LEU A 26 -2.75 -12.57 19.12
CA LEU A 26 -3.27 -12.27 17.79
C LEU A 26 -2.62 -13.23 16.79
N PRO A 27 -3.37 -14.19 16.21
CA PRO A 27 -2.84 -14.95 15.08
C PRO A 27 -2.47 -13.96 13.97
N PRO A 28 -1.32 -14.14 13.27
CA PRO A 28 -0.92 -13.28 12.15
C PRO A 28 -1.88 -13.32 10.94
N SER A 29 -3.02 -13.99 11.08
CA SER A 29 -4.03 -14.25 10.05
C SER A 29 -5.25 -13.33 10.13
N SER A 30 -5.30 -12.35 11.04
CA SER A 30 -6.43 -11.43 11.18
C SER A 30 -6.23 -10.05 10.56
N LEU A 31 -5.26 -9.89 9.64
CA LEU A 31 -5.36 -8.77 8.71
C LEU A 31 -6.62 -9.01 7.85
N PRO A 32 -7.60 -8.09 7.85
CA PRO A 32 -8.66 -8.15 6.87
C PRO A 32 -7.97 -8.13 5.52
N ALA A 33 -8.20 -9.15 4.68
CA ALA A 33 -7.86 -9.06 3.28
C ALA A 33 -8.40 -7.70 2.79
N PRO A 34 -7.59 -6.85 2.12
CA PRO A 34 -8.11 -5.63 1.56
C PRO A 34 -9.22 -6.07 0.62
N VAL A 35 -10.46 -5.83 1.03
CA VAL A 35 -11.63 -5.93 0.17
C VAL A 35 -11.37 -4.83 -0.84
N THR A 36 -10.71 -5.19 -1.94
CA THR A 36 -10.71 -4.39 -3.16
C THR A 36 -12.17 -4.23 -3.50
N ALA A 37 -12.75 -3.10 -3.08
CA ALA A 37 -14.08 -2.72 -3.49
C ALA A 37 -14.08 -2.87 -5.02
N PRO A 38 -15.00 -3.65 -5.60
CA PRO A 38 -15.04 -3.81 -7.04
C PRO A 38 -15.35 -2.43 -7.62
N VAL A 39 -14.33 -1.77 -8.14
CA VAL A 39 -14.52 -0.55 -8.94
C VAL A 39 -15.43 -1.00 -10.07
N SER A 40 -16.64 -0.45 -10.10
CA SER A 40 -17.71 -0.84 -11.02
C SER A 40 -17.31 -0.49 -12.46
N LEU A 41 -16.56 -1.39 -13.08
CA LEU A 41 -16.21 -1.37 -14.51
C LEU A 41 -17.46 -1.46 -15.41
N THR A 42 -18.63 -1.70 -14.83
CA THR A 42 -19.93 -1.67 -15.51
C THR A 42 -20.25 -0.29 -16.10
N ALA A 43 -20.01 0.81 -15.38
CA ALA A 43 -20.29 2.15 -15.89
C ALA A 43 -19.49 2.52 -17.17
N PRO A 44 -18.14 2.36 -17.22
CA PRO A 44 -17.37 2.57 -18.45
C PRO A 44 -17.86 1.73 -19.62
N THR A 45 -18.10 0.45 -19.33
CA THR A 45 -18.41 -0.55 -20.36
C THR A 45 -19.76 -0.24 -21.01
N VAL A 46 -20.75 0.14 -20.20
CA VAL A 46 -22.08 0.55 -20.70
C VAL A 46 -21.96 1.82 -21.55
N VAL A 47 -21.21 2.83 -21.11
CA VAL A 47 -21.05 4.08 -21.88
C VAL A 47 -20.37 3.83 -23.23
N ILE A 48 -19.27 3.07 -23.24
CA ILE A 48 -18.56 2.73 -24.49
C ILE A 48 -19.47 1.91 -25.42
N GLY A 49 -20.17 0.89 -24.90
CA GLY A 49 -21.08 0.07 -25.67
C GLY A 49 -22.23 0.88 -26.28
N LEU A 50 -22.83 1.79 -25.50
CA LEU A 50 -23.91 2.66 -25.97
C LEU A 50 -23.41 3.62 -27.06
N THR A 51 -22.21 4.18 -26.89
CA THR A 51 -21.61 5.12 -27.85
C THR A 51 -21.33 4.43 -29.20
N ILE A 52 -20.79 3.21 -29.18
CA ILE A 52 -20.50 2.45 -30.40
C ILE A 52 -21.81 2.03 -31.08
N THR A 53 -22.75 1.45 -30.32
CA THR A 53 -24.01 0.95 -30.88
C THR A 53 -24.88 2.08 -31.42
N GLY A 54 -25.01 3.17 -30.65
CA GLY A 54 -25.75 4.37 -31.05
C GLY A 54 -25.10 5.07 -32.24
N GLY A 55 -23.77 5.21 -32.23
CA GLY A 55 -23.04 5.82 -33.33
C GLY A 55 -23.13 5.01 -34.63
N LEU A 56 -23.03 3.68 -34.56
CA LEU A 56 -23.27 2.81 -35.72
C LEU A 56 -24.70 2.99 -36.25
N GLY A 57 -25.71 2.98 -35.37
CA GLY A 57 -27.10 3.14 -35.75
C GLY A 57 -27.35 4.44 -36.53
N ILE A 58 -26.77 5.55 -36.09
CA ILE A 58 -26.87 6.85 -36.78
C ILE A 58 -26.19 6.82 -38.14
N ILE A 59 -24.99 6.23 -38.24
CA ILE A 59 -24.23 6.15 -39.49
C ILE A 59 -24.97 5.31 -40.53
N PHE A 60 -25.45 4.12 -40.14
CA PHE A 60 -26.19 3.24 -41.03
C PHE A 60 -27.57 3.82 -41.39
N GLY A 61 -28.29 4.39 -40.42
CA GLY A 61 -29.59 5.04 -40.67
C GLY A 61 -29.48 6.24 -41.63
N GLY A 62 -28.49 7.09 -41.42
CA GLY A 62 -28.23 8.22 -42.32
C GLY A 62 -27.82 7.74 -43.72
N ALA A 63 -26.98 6.70 -43.82
CA ALA A 63 -26.60 6.14 -45.12
C ALA A 63 -27.80 5.57 -45.89
N THR A 64 -28.77 4.94 -45.20
CA THR A 64 -29.99 4.43 -45.84
C THR A 64 -30.90 5.55 -46.36
N GLU A 65 -31.13 6.62 -45.58
CA GLU A 65 -31.91 7.77 -46.07
C GLU A 65 -31.22 8.48 -47.24
N LEU A 66 -29.90 8.65 -47.18
CA LEU A 66 -29.14 9.29 -48.26
C LEU A 66 -29.12 8.45 -49.55
N ALA A 67 -29.17 7.13 -49.43
CA ALA A 67 -29.28 6.24 -50.57
C ALA A 67 -30.63 6.37 -51.29
N GLU A 68 -31.72 6.60 -50.55
CA GLU A 68 -33.05 6.81 -51.13
C GLU A 68 -33.13 8.14 -51.90
N MET A 69 -32.42 9.17 -51.45
CA MET A 69 -32.35 10.49 -52.09
C MET A 69 -31.49 10.55 -53.38
N HIS A 70 -31.03 9.41 -53.91
CA HIS A 70 -30.20 9.34 -55.12
C HIS A 70 -28.93 10.20 -55.07
N VAL A 71 -28.34 10.35 -53.88
CA VAL A 71 -27.07 11.04 -53.71
C VAL A 71 -25.95 10.23 -54.36
N HIS A 72 -24.95 10.93 -54.92
CA HIS A 72 -23.82 10.28 -55.60
C HIS A 72 -23.12 9.28 -54.65
N PRO A 73 -22.93 8.02 -55.04
CA PRO A 73 -22.49 6.94 -54.14
C PRO A 73 -21.13 7.21 -53.50
N ALA A 74 -20.24 7.89 -54.25
CA ALA A 74 -18.93 8.30 -53.74
C ALA A 74 -19.04 9.19 -52.49
N ALA A 75 -20.00 10.12 -52.43
CA ALA A 75 -20.17 11.02 -51.28
C ALA A 75 -20.63 10.24 -50.04
N ILE A 76 -21.53 9.28 -50.22
CA ILE A 76 -22.01 8.39 -49.15
C ILE A 76 -20.84 7.56 -48.60
N THR A 77 -20.00 7.00 -49.47
CA THR A 77 -18.82 6.22 -49.03
C THR A 77 -17.86 7.08 -48.21
N TRP A 78 -17.55 8.31 -48.64
CA TRP A 78 -16.67 9.22 -47.90
C TRP A 78 -17.26 9.63 -46.55
N MET A 79 -18.57 9.92 -46.48
CA MET A 79 -19.28 10.22 -45.23
C MET A 79 -19.19 9.05 -44.23
N VAL A 80 -19.43 7.82 -44.68
CA VAL A 80 -19.37 6.63 -43.83
C VAL A 80 -17.95 6.36 -43.35
N LEU A 81 -16.95 6.48 -44.24
CA LEU A 81 -15.54 6.33 -43.88
C LEU A 81 -15.12 7.34 -42.81
N PHE A 82 -15.47 8.61 -43.02
CA PHE A 82 -15.10 9.69 -42.11
C PHE A 82 -15.80 9.56 -40.75
N SER A 83 -17.08 9.18 -40.74
CA SER A 83 -17.83 8.98 -39.50
C SER A 83 -17.31 7.77 -38.71
N MET A 84 -16.96 6.67 -39.37
CA MET A 84 -16.31 5.51 -38.72
C MET A 84 -14.94 5.87 -38.14
N ALA A 85 -14.11 6.60 -38.89
CA ALA A 85 -12.81 7.06 -38.40
C ALA A 85 -12.95 7.97 -37.17
N THR A 86 -13.93 8.89 -37.20
CA THR A 86 -14.21 9.80 -36.09
C THR A 86 -14.73 9.04 -34.86
N LEU A 87 -15.67 8.11 -35.05
CA LEU A 87 -16.22 7.28 -33.97
C LEU A 87 -15.12 6.47 -33.30
N PHE A 88 -14.28 5.80 -34.09
CA PHE A 88 -13.15 5.03 -33.58
C PHE A 88 -12.13 5.92 -32.85
N GLY A 89 -11.83 7.10 -33.40
CA GLY A 89 -10.96 8.09 -32.77
C GLY A 89 -11.49 8.56 -31.41
N CYS A 90 -12.77 8.91 -31.34
CA CYS A 90 -13.44 9.30 -30.09
C CYS A 90 -13.42 8.16 -29.06
N SER A 91 -13.74 6.92 -29.46
CA SER A 91 -13.68 5.76 -28.56
C SER A 91 -12.26 5.51 -28.05
N ALA A 92 -11.25 5.57 -28.91
CA ALA A 92 -9.84 5.40 -28.51
C ALA A 92 -9.37 6.49 -27.54
N MET A 93 -9.76 7.75 -27.77
CA MET A 93 -9.48 8.86 -26.85
C MET A 93 -10.17 8.66 -25.51
N LEU A 94 -11.44 8.27 -25.49
CA LEU A 94 -12.17 7.98 -24.25
C LEU A 94 -11.51 6.85 -23.47
N ILE A 95 -11.15 5.74 -24.13
CA ILE A 95 -10.46 4.62 -23.48
C ILE A 95 -9.11 5.09 -22.91
N ARG A 96 -8.32 5.86 -23.66
CA ARG A 96 -7.03 6.38 -23.19
C ARG A 96 -7.20 7.33 -21.99
N PHE A 97 -8.20 8.20 -22.04
CA PHE A 97 -8.52 9.13 -20.96
C PHE A 97 -8.94 8.39 -19.69
N TRP A 98 -9.86 7.43 -19.82
CA TRP A 98 -10.32 6.60 -18.71
C TRP A 98 -9.20 5.72 -18.15
N SER A 99 -8.35 5.15 -19.00
CA SER A 99 -7.18 4.35 -18.57
C SER A 99 -6.21 5.19 -17.74
N LYS A 100 -5.96 6.44 -18.16
CA LYS A 100 -5.14 7.38 -17.36
C LYS A 100 -5.80 7.74 -16.03
N MET A 101 -7.09 8.05 -16.03
CA MET A 101 -7.83 8.40 -14.81
C MET A 101 -7.88 7.25 -13.80
N VAL A 102 -8.15 6.03 -14.26
CA VAL A 102 -8.11 4.82 -13.42
C VAL A 102 -6.69 4.53 -12.94
N GLY A 103 -5.68 4.77 -13.76
CA GLY A 103 -4.27 4.63 -13.37
C GLY A 103 -3.86 5.58 -12.23
N VAL A 104 -4.37 6.81 -12.22
CA VAL A 104 -4.11 7.80 -11.16
C VAL A 104 -4.81 7.41 -9.85
N GLN A 105 -6.04 6.87 -9.93
CA GLN A 105 -6.77 6.36 -8.75
C GLN A 105 -6.19 5.03 -8.21
N ARG A 106 -5.45 4.30 -9.04
CA ARG A 106 -4.70 3.10 -8.66
C ARG A 106 -3.32 3.40 -8.10
N GLN A 107 -3.06 4.60 -7.59
CA GLN A 107 -1.94 4.77 -6.66
C GLN A 107 -2.24 3.90 -5.45
N PRO A 108 -1.54 2.77 -5.29
CA PRO A 108 -1.79 1.90 -4.18
C PRO A 108 -1.41 2.69 -2.93
N LEU A 109 -2.19 2.59 -1.86
CA LEU A 109 -1.56 2.34 -0.56
C LEU A 109 -0.51 1.27 -0.87
N ALA A 110 0.77 1.66 -0.93
CA ALA A 110 1.84 0.72 -1.15
C ALA A 110 1.55 -0.44 -0.18
N PRO A 111 1.38 -1.69 -0.67
CA PRO A 111 1.38 -2.80 0.26
C PRO A 111 2.74 -2.70 0.92
N GLN A 112 2.72 -2.24 2.18
CA GLN A 112 3.88 -2.05 3.02
C GLN A 112 4.76 -3.26 2.74
N GLN A 113 5.85 -3.01 2.01
CA GLN A 113 6.72 -4.04 1.50
C GLN A 113 6.97 -4.94 2.69
N ASN A 114 6.48 -6.17 2.54
CA ASN A 114 6.90 -7.34 3.27
C ASN A 114 8.34 -7.08 3.69
N ILE A 115 8.52 -6.71 4.96
CA ILE A 115 9.82 -6.66 5.61
C ILE A 115 10.24 -8.11 5.58
N ARG A 116 10.84 -8.52 4.46
CA ARG A 116 11.77 -9.62 4.46
C ARG A 116 12.88 -9.11 5.39
N PRO A 117 13.04 -9.65 6.62
CA PRO A 117 14.36 -9.58 7.20
C PRO A 117 15.25 -10.29 6.19
N ALA A 118 16.07 -9.51 5.49
CA ALA A 118 17.24 -10.06 4.84
C ALA A 118 17.99 -10.76 5.96
N PHE A 119 17.82 -12.08 6.05
CA PHE A 119 18.78 -12.93 6.74
C PHE A 119 20.01 -12.94 5.82
N GLU A 120 20.67 -11.80 5.77
CA GLU A 120 21.98 -11.61 5.20
C GLU A 120 22.89 -12.43 6.11
N ARG A 121 23.22 -13.62 5.61
CA ARG A 121 24.21 -14.51 6.19
C ARG A 121 25.39 -13.67 6.65
N SER A 122 25.68 -13.77 7.94
CA SER A 122 26.83 -13.21 8.61
C SER A 122 28.10 -13.39 7.78
N ALA A 123 28.63 -12.30 7.23
CA ALA A 123 30.05 -12.16 7.04
C ALA A 123 30.63 -11.66 8.39
N PRO A 124 31.74 -12.23 8.91
CA PRO A 124 32.38 -11.71 10.11
C PRO A 124 33.00 -10.35 9.79
N GLN A 125 32.25 -9.28 10.06
CA GLN A 125 32.75 -7.92 9.98
C GLN A 125 33.75 -7.72 11.13
N GLN A 126 35.04 -7.67 10.79
CA GLN A 126 36.12 -7.24 11.67
C GLN A 126 35.72 -5.91 12.35
N LEU A 127 35.68 -5.91 13.68
CA LEU A 127 35.54 -4.68 14.46
C LEU A 127 36.74 -3.76 14.19
N PRO A 128 36.53 -2.45 13.92
CA PRO A 128 37.61 -1.48 14.00
C PRO A 128 38.01 -1.28 15.47
N PRO A 129 39.31 -1.03 15.76
CA PRO A 129 39.79 -0.83 17.12
C PRO A 129 39.18 0.45 17.72
N ARG A 130 38.35 0.26 18.74
CA ARG A 130 37.67 1.33 19.49
C ARG A 130 38.65 2.02 20.43
N PHE A 131 39.28 3.08 19.96
CA PHE A 131 40.02 4.03 20.79
C PHE A 131 39.16 5.24 21.10
N GLU A 132 38.15 5.09 21.96
CA GLU A 132 37.66 6.24 22.71
C GLU A 132 37.00 5.76 24.00
N PRO A 133 37.56 6.10 25.18
CA PRO A 133 36.91 5.82 26.45
C PRO A 133 35.64 6.68 26.54
N VAL A 134 34.48 6.04 26.36
CA VAL A 134 33.19 6.67 26.59
C VAL A 134 33.05 6.90 28.10
N PRO A 135 32.83 8.15 28.56
CA PRO A 135 32.67 8.43 29.98
C PRO A 135 31.45 7.68 30.51
N SER A 136 31.67 6.76 31.44
CA SER A 136 30.61 5.99 32.07
C SER A 136 29.75 6.92 32.94
N VAL A 137 28.44 6.90 32.70
CA VAL A 137 27.41 7.59 33.50
C VAL A 137 27.18 6.87 34.84
N THR A 138 28.26 6.49 35.51
CA THR A 138 28.27 5.89 36.85
C THR A 138 29.08 6.70 37.84
N GLU A 139 29.80 7.74 37.40
CA GLU A 139 30.71 8.51 38.26
C GLU A 139 30.07 9.74 38.92
N HIS A 140 28.94 10.24 38.41
CA HIS A 140 28.37 11.52 38.87
C HIS A 140 27.14 11.44 39.79
N THR A 141 26.61 10.26 40.10
CA THR A 141 25.36 10.14 40.88
C THR A 141 25.50 9.49 42.26
N THR A 142 26.71 9.07 42.66
CA THR A 142 26.89 8.35 43.95
C THR A 142 27.33 9.25 45.11
N ARG A 143 27.16 10.58 45.03
CA ARG A 143 27.62 11.51 46.09
C ARG A 143 26.54 12.09 47.00
N THR A 144 25.27 11.68 46.89
CA THR A 144 24.17 12.28 47.68
C THR A 144 23.52 11.35 48.70
N PHE A 145 24.01 10.13 48.87
CA PHE A 145 23.51 9.21 49.91
C PHE A 145 24.58 8.89 50.94
N SER A 146 25.01 9.90 51.69
CA SER A 146 25.59 9.69 53.01
C SER A 146 24.44 9.53 54.02
N PRO A 147 24.20 8.35 54.61
CA PRO A 147 23.29 8.25 55.75
C PRO A 147 23.88 9.04 56.93
N ALA A 148 23.08 9.92 57.52
CA ALA A 148 23.43 10.57 58.78
C ALA A 148 23.53 9.50 59.86
N TYR A 149 24.75 9.15 60.26
CA TYR A 149 25.01 8.32 61.43
C TYR A 149 24.48 9.07 62.67
N ARG A 150 23.53 8.45 63.38
CA ARG A 150 22.99 8.95 64.65
C ARG A 150 23.57 8.10 65.76
N GLU A 151 24.35 8.72 66.65
CA GLU A 151 24.93 8.02 67.81
C GLU A 151 23.82 7.43 68.69
N PRO A 152 24.00 6.21 69.24
CA PRO A 152 23.15 5.68 70.28
C PRO A 152 23.41 6.47 71.57
N SER A 153 22.42 7.23 72.04
CA SER A 153 22.45 7.82 73.38
C SER A 153 22.23 6.73 74.42
N GLU A 154 23.33 6.11 74.87
CA GLU A 154 23.34 5.47 76.18
C GLU A 154 23.21 6.56 77.26
N ARG A 155 22.02 6.68 77.85
CA ARG A 155 21.91 7.12 79.24
C ARG A 155 20.61 6.67 79.88
N GLY A 156 20.61 5.43 80.35
CA GLY A 156 19.87 5.07 81.55
C GLY A 156 20.83 5.20 82.74
N GLN A 157 20.44 6.00 83.73
CA GLN A 157 20.67 5.81 85.18
C GLN A 157 20.43 7.13 85.92
N GLY A 158 19.52 7.10 86.89
CA GLY A 158 19.09 8.18 87.75
C GLY A 158 17.68 7.94 88.24
#